data_AF-A0A0F6W7C8-F1
#
_entry.id   AF-A0A0F6W7C8-F1
#
_cell.length_a   1.000
_cell.length_b   1.000
_cell.length_c   1.000
_cell.angle_alpha   90.00
_cell.angle_beta   90.00
_cell.angle_gamma   90.00
#
_symmetry.space_group_name_H-M   'P 1'
#
loop_
_entity.id
_entity.type
_entity.pdbx_description
1 polymer ?
#
loop_
_entity_poly.entity_id
_entity_poly.type
_entity_poly.pdbx_seq_one_letter_code
_entity_poly.pdbx_strand_id
1 'polypeptide(L)'
;MTYGGVACDEMRAQVLPLHRGWASAIERAIELQEEQNANVERLLAQMGSSRADPLEVAQATDTIARFASWLGSLKGRPLDPATFFAGAKPSTIAKRRLSKLVGALEHMIAQLTPIAAGPIPGAATWLEELRAAHAIAVAQRDAQRAGRTAQANLTPELEKARADWLATYVANKRLVEGVLRHHGKEHLMPLVFDDLAEVQRTKPRRPDAPVED
;
A
#
# COMPACT_ATOMS: atom_id res chain seq x y z
N MET A 1 3.36 14.94 4.93
CA MET A 1 2.12 15.21 5.69
C MET A 1 2.49 16.37 6.60
N THR A 2 2.22 17.60 6.18
CA THR A 2 3.16 18.73 6.39
C THR A 2 2.78 19.71 7.51
N TYR A 3 1.60 19.59 8.12
CA TYR A 3 1.06 20.61 9.02
C TYR A 3 1.72 20.64 10.40
N GLY A 4 2.05 19.48 10.97
CA GLY A 4 2.72 19.42 12.27
C GLY A 4 4.15 19.96 12.22
N GLY A 5 4.86 19.78 11.10
CA GLY A 5 6.22 20.31 10.92
C GLY A 5 6.23 21.84 10.86
N VAL A 6 5.35 22.42 10.04
CA VAL A 6 5.19 23.89 9.94
C VAL A 6 4.85 24.49 11.31
N ALA A 7 3.92 23.87 12.06
CA ALA A 7 3.58 24.35 13.39
C ALA A 7 4.79 24.31 14.35
N CYS A 8 5.62 23.27 14.29
CA CYS A 8 6.85 23.20 15.09
C CYS A 8 7.83 24.32 14.72
N ASP A 9 8.04 24.57 13.44
CA ASP A 9 8.94 25.61 12.96
C ASP A 9 8.46 27.01 13.38
N GLU A 10 7.16 27.29 13.27
CA GLU A 10 6.59 28.55 13.69
C GLU A 10 6.54 28.72 15.21
N MET A 11 6.34 27.63 15.98
CA MET A 11 6.49 27.68 17.45
C MET A 11 7.92 28.08 17.84
N ARG A 12 8.95 27.54 17.16
CA ARG A 12 10.36 27.92 17.38
C ARG A 12 10.63 29.37 16.99
N ALA A 13 10.10 29.82 15.86
CA ALA A 13 10.37 31.14 15.32
C ALA A 13 9.63 32.26 16.06
N GLN A 14 8.36 32.04 16.38
CA GLN A 14 7.45 33.10 16.85
C GLN A 14 7.18 33.06 18.35
N VAL A 15 7.14 31.87 18.95
CA VAL A 15 6.63 31.68 20.32
C VAL A 15 7.78 31.54 21.33
N LEU A 16 8.77 30.71 21.01
CA LEU A 16 9.92 30.43 21.89
C LEU A 16 10.72 31.70 22.28
N PRO A 17 10.92 32.70 21.40
CA PRO A 17 11.64 33.93 21.76
C PRO A 17 10.86 34.88 22.69
N LEU A 18 9.57 34.67 22.90
CA LEU A 18 8.71 35.66 23.59
C LEU A 18 9.03 35.79 25.08
N HIS A 19 9.35 34.69 25.76
CA HIS A 19 9.64 34.72 27.19
C HIS A 19 10.32 33.44 27.68
N ARG A 20 11.43 33.59 28.42
CA ARG A 20 12.22 32.46 28.95
C ARG A 20 11.42 31.55 29.89
N GLY A 21 10.45 32.10 30.62
CA GLY A 21 9.62 31.33 31.56
C GLY A 21 8.71 30.29 30.90
N TRP A 22 8.43 30.42 29.60
CA TRP A 22 7.63 29.47 28.84
C TRP A 22 8.46 28.53 27.96
N ALA A 23 9.77 28.78 27.82
CA ALA A 23 10.64 28.11 26.85
C ALA A 23 10.55 26.58 26.97
N SER A 24 10.73 26.02 28.18
CA SER A 24 10.70 24.56 28.38
C SER A 24 9.34 23.93 28.07
N ALA A 25 8.22 24.64 28.30
CA ALA A 25 6.90 24.14 27.96
C ALA A 25 6.67 24.13 26.44
N ILE A 26 7.16 25.16 25.74
CA ILE A 26 7.08 25.26 24.28
C ILE A 26 8.02 24.26 23.60
N GLU A 27 9.24 24.09 24.11
CA GLU A 27 10.18 23.05 23.67
C GLU A 27 9.55 21.66 23.79
N ARG A 28 8.94 21.36 24.95
CA ARG A 28 8.27 20.08 25.14
C ARG A 28 7.08 19.88 24.19
N ALA A 29 6.32 20.94 23.91
CA ALA A 29 5.21 20.89 22.95
C ALA A 29 5.71 20.57 21.53
N ILE A 30 6.81 21.18 21.11
CA ILE A 30 7.47 20.92 19.83
C ILE A 30 7.94 19.47 19.74
N GLU A 31 8.69 18.99 20.74
CA GLU A 31 9.18 17.60 20.79
C GLU A 31 8.05 16.59 20.66
N LEU A 32 7.00 16.75 21.46
CA LEU A 32 5.84 15.87 21.42
C LEU A 32 5.16 15.88 20.05
N GLN A 33 5.06 17.04 19.40
CA GLN A 33 4.47 17.14 18.07
C GLN A 33 5.33 16.44 17.02
N GLU A 34 6.65 16.56 17.10
CA GLU A 34 7.60 15.88 16.21
C GLU A 34 7.58 14.36 16.40
N GLU A 35 7.52 13.88 17.64
CA GLU A 35 7.34 12.46 17.96
C GLU A 35 6.07 11.90 17.30
N GLN A 36 4.95 12.64 17.39
CA GLN A 36 3.70 12.21 16.75
C GLN A 36 3.78 12.28 15.22
N ASN A 37 4.41 13.32 14.64
CA ASN A 37 4.62 13.43 13.19
C ASN A 37 5.39 12.21 12.66
N ALA A 38 6.52 11.90 13.30
CA ALA A 38 7.38 10.78 12.93
C ALA A 38 6.66 9.43 13.04
N ASN A 39 5.84 9.25 14.09
CA ASN A 39 5.08 8.03 14.27
C ASN A 39 4.06 7.80 13.14
N VAL A 40 3.28 8.83 12.77
CA VAL A 40 2.30 8.74 11.68
C VAL A 40 3.00 8.49 10.34
N GLU A 41 4.11 9.17 10.06
CA GLU A 41 4.87 8.98 8.82
C GLU A 41 5.46 7.57 8.71
N ARG A 42 6.01 7.03 9.81
CA ARG A 42 6.50 5.65 9.90
C ARG A 42 5.38 4.65 9.55
N LEU A 43 4.19 4.81 10.12
CA LEU A 43 3.05 3.91 9.88
C LEU A 43 2.55 3.99 8.43
N LEU A 44 2.51 5.19 7.85
CA LEU A 44 2.16 5.39 6.44
C LEU A 44 3.18 4.74 5.49
N ALA A 45 4.47 4.86 5.78
CA ALA A 45 5.53 4.24 4.99
C ALA A 45 5.41 2.70 5.02
N GLN A 46 5.10 2.12 6.18
CA GLN A 46 4.88 0.69 6.33
C GLN A 46 3.66 0.18 5.54
N MET A 47 2.61 0.99 5.38
CA MET A 47 1.46 0.65 4.54
C MET A 47 1.75 0.66 3.03
N GLY A 48 2.69 1.49 2.57
CA GLY A 48 2.98 1.69 1.15
C GLY A 48 3.75 0.55 0.47
N SER A 49 4.39 -0.34 1.23
CA SER A 49 5.37 -1.30 0.71
C SER A 49 4.78 -2.60 0.16
N SER A 50 3.49 -2.90 0.40
CA SER A 50 2.98 -4.26 0.23
C SER A 50 2.02 -4.43 -0.95
N ARG A 51 2.41 -3.96 -2.14
CA ARG A 51 1.68 -4.23 -3.39
C ARG A 51 2.44 -5.24 -4.24
N ALA A 52 1.69 -6.11 -4.91
CA ALA A 52 2.26 -6.98 -5.93
C ALA A 52 2.88 -6.14 -7.06
N ASP A 53 4.04 -6.55 -7.56
CA ASP A 53 4.74 -5.87 -8.65
C ASP A 53 4.01 -6.14 -9.99
N PRO A 54 3.46 -5.10 -10.64
CA PRO A 54 2.78 -5.27 -11.93
C PRO A 54 3.65 -5.86 -13.04
N LEU A 55 4.96 -5.60 -13.03
CA LEU A 55 5.89 -6.08 -14.04
C LEU A 55 6.13 -7.58 -13.92
N GLU A 56 6.34 -8.08 -12.69
CA GLU A 56 6.50 -9.50 -12.44
C GLU A 56 5.21 -10.28 -12.74
N VAL A 57 4.05 -9.71 -12.42
CA VAL A 57 2.76 -10.32 -12.80
C VAL A 57 2.60 -10.36 -14.31
N ALA A 58 2.97 -9.29 -15.02
CA ALA A 58 2.94 -9.25 -16.48
C ALA A 58 3.85 -10.34 -17.08
N GLN A 59 5.06 -10.53 -16.55
CA GLN A 59 5.98 -11.58 -16.97
C GLN A 59 5.38 -12.99 -16.82
N ALA A 60 4.75 -13.28 -15.68
CA ALA A 60 4.09 -14.57 -15.47
C ALA A 60 2.93 -14.81 -16.46
N THR A 61 2.16 -13.75 -16.77
CA THR A 61 1.05 -13.84 -17.74
C THR A 61 1.53 -13.95 -19.19
N ASP A 62 2.65 -13.31 -19.53
CA ASP A 62 3.27 -13.41 -20.85
C ASP A 62 3.74 -14.83 -21.15
N THR A 63 4.34 -15.51 -20.16
CA THR A 63 4.74 -16.93 -20.30
C THR A 63 3.57 -17.82 -20.71
N ILE A 64 2.34 -17.56 -20.23
CA ILE A 64 1.14 -18.32 -20.63
C ILE A 64 0.81 -18.09 -22.11
N ALA A 65 0.92 -16.85 -22.58
CA ALA A 65 0.67 -16.51 -23.98
C ALA A 65 1.72 -17.14 -24.90
N ARG A 66 3.01 -17.05 -24.53
CA ARG A 66 4.10 -17.68 -25.28
C ARG A 66 4.00 -19.21 -25.28
N PHE A 67 3.59 -19.82 -24.16
CA PHE A 67 3.33 -21.26 -24.07
C PHE A 67 2.20 -21.71 -25.00
N ALA A 68 1.10 -20.95 -25.07
CA ALA A 68 0.02 -21.21 -26.01
C ALA A 68 0.48 -21.14 -27.47
N SER A 69 1.33 -20.15 -27.79
CA SER A 69 1.95 -20.02 -29.11
C SER A 69 2.85 -21.21 -29.44
N TRP A 70 3.64 -21.69 -28.48
CA TRP A 70 4.47 -22.88 -28.67
C TRP A 70 3.62 -24.13 -28.95
N LEU A 71 2.56 -24.37 -28.17
CA LEU A 71 1.64 -25.49 -28.42
C LEU A 71 1.05 -25.43 -29.84
N GLY A 72 0.67 -24.24 -30.31
CA GLY A 72 0.16 -24.03 -31.66
C GLY A 72 1.21 -24.24 -32.77
N SER A 73 2.50 -24.10 -32.46
CA SER A 73 3.61 -24.27 -33.40
C SER A 73 4.04 -25.72 -33.61
N LEU A 74 3.62 -26.64 -32.72
CA LEU A 74 4.00 -28.05 -32.80
C LEU A 74 3.37 -28.73 -34.03
N LYS A 75 4.23 -29.19 -34.95
CA LYS A 75 3.81 -29.90 -36.16
C LYS A 75 2.99 -31.14 -35.81
N GLY A 76 1.83 -31.30 -36.44
CA GLY A 76 0.94 -32.45 -36.22
C GLY A 76 0.10 -32.37 -34.94
N ARG A 77 0.20 -31.28 -34.16
CA ARG A 77 -0.56 -31.06 -32.92
C ARG A 77 -0.58 -32.28 -31.99
N PRO A 78 0.60 -32.77 -31.56
CA PRO A 78 0.68 -33.92 -30.66
C PRO A 78 0.11 -33.63 -29.26
N LEU A 79 -0.11 -32.36 -28.93
CA LEU A 79 -0.66 -31.90 -27.67
C LEU A 79 -1.94 -31.10 -27.93
N ASP A 80 -3.01 -31.44 -27.23
CA ASP A 80 -4.25 -30.67 -27.23
C ASP A 80 -4.12 -29.47 -26.26
N PRO A 81 -4.17 -28.21 -26.74
CA PRO A 81 -4.15 -27.04 -25.87
C PRO A 81 -5.28 -27.02 -24.82
N ALA A 82 -6.43 -27.63 -25.11
CA ALA A 82 -7.56 -27.67 -24.17
C ALA A 82 -7.19 -28.40 -22.87
N THR A 83 -6.31 -29.41 -22.93
CA THR A 83 -5.78 -30.13 -21.77
C THR A 83 -4.99 -29.23 -20.84
N PHE A 84 -4.23 -28.26 -21.37
CA PHE A 84 -3.40 -27.33 -20.59
C PHE A 84 -4.17 -26.12 -20.08
N PHE A 85 -5.16 -25.65 -20.84
CA PHE A 85 -5.92 -24.44 -20.48
C PHE A 85 -7.30 -24.74 -19.87
N ALA A 86 -7.64 -26.01 -19.66
CA ALA A 86 -8.94 -26.47 -19.16
C ALA A 86 -10.13 -25.83 -19.92
N GLY A 87 -10.01 -25.75 -21.26
CA GLY A 87 -11.00 -25.13 -22.14
C GLY A 87 -11.07 -23.60 -22.10
N ALA A 88 -10.27 -22.92 -21.27
CA ALA A 88 -10.21 -21.46 -21.24
C ALA A 88 -9.23 -20.90 -22.28
N LYS A 89 -9.47 -19.67 -22.74
CA LYS A 89 -8.50 -18.97 -23.59
C LYS A 89 -7.31 -18.49 -22.74
N PRO A 90 -6.06 -18.56 -23.25
CA PRO A 90 -4.87 -18.04 -22.56
C PRO A 90 -5.02 -16.58 -22.11
N SER A 91 -5.60 -15.72 -22.96
CA SER A 91 -5.88 -14.31 -22.64
C SER A 91 -6.89 -14.13 -21.51
N THR A 92 -7.81 -15.08 -21.33
CA THR A 92 -8.75 -15.10 -20.21
C THR A 92 -8.05 -15.51 -18.91
N ILE A 93 -7.12 -16.47 -18.96
CA ILE A 93 -6.34 -16.92 -17.81
C ILE A 93 -5.42 -15.80 -17.31
N ALA A 94 -4.74 -15.11 -18.22
CA ALA A 94 -3.85 -13.98 -17.92
C ALA A 94 -4.54 -12.84 -17.17
N LYS A 95 -5.85 -12.64 -17.36
CA LYS A 95 -6.64 -11.60 -16.68
C LYS A 95 -7.23 -12.04 -15.34
N ARG A 96 -7.00 -13.28 -14.90
CA ARG A 96 -7.55 -13.78 -13.63
C ARG A 96 -6.78 -13.23 -12.44
N ARG A 97 -7.42 -13.28 -11.27
CA ARG A 97 -6.77 -12.99 -9.98
C ARG A 97 -5.55 -13.89 -9.76
N LEU A 98 -4.52 -13.40 -9.07
CA LEU A 98 -3.26 -14.12 -8.81
C LEU A 98 -3.46 -15.55 -8.28
N SER A 99 -4.42 -15.79 -7.38
CA SER A 99 -4.72 -17.13 -6.88
C SER A 99 -5.18 -18.11 -7.98
N LYS A 100 -5.94 -17.63 -8.97
CA LYS A 100 -6.38 -18.41 -10.12
C LYS A 100 -5.28 -18.55 -11.18
N LEU A 101 -4.37 -17.58 -11.27
CA LEU A 101 -3.19 -17.66 -12.12
C LEU A 101 -2.24 -18.76 -11.64
N VAL A 102 -1.96 -18.78 -10.32
CA VAL A 102 -1.16 -19.84 -9.68
C VAL A 102 -1.73 -21.22 -10.00
N GLY A 103 -3.02 -21.45 -9.74
CA GLY A 103 -3.64 -22.76 -10.02
C GLY A 103 -3.66 -23.13 -11.52
N ALA A 104 -3.72 -22.15 -12.42
CA ALA A 104 -3.62 -22.42 -13.85
C ALA A 104 -2.21 -22.85 -14.26
N LEU A 105 -1.18 -22.19 -13.74
CA LEU A 105 0.23 -22.57 -13.99
C LEU A 105 0.56 -23.93 -13.37
N GLU A 106 0.08 -24.20 -12.16
CA GLU A 106 0.22 -25.51 -11.49
C GLU A 106 -0.39 -26.64 -12.35
N HIS A 107 -1.59 -26.42 -12.89
CA HIS A 107 -2.22 -27.36 -13.81
C HIS A 107 -1.39 -27.57 -15.08
N MET A 108 -0.89 -26.50 -15.72
CA MET A 108 -0.03 -26.62 -16.92
C MET A 108 1.25 -27.41 -16.63
N ILE A 109 1.90 -27.15 -15.50
CA ILE A 109 3.09 -27.89 -15.04
C ILE A 109 2.74 -29.37 -14.85
N ALA A 110 1.62 -29.68 -14.19
CA ALA A 110 1.19 -31.06 -13.96
C ALA A 110 0.94 -31.82 -15.28
N GLN A 111 0.37 -31.15 -16.29
CA GLN A 111 0.13 -31.75 -17.60
C GLN A 111 1.42 -31.89 -18.44
N LEU A 112 2.38 -30.97 -18.32
CA LEU A 112 3.64 -31.01 -19.08
C LEU A 112 4.69 -31.94 -18.47
N THR A 113 4.64 -32.17 -17.16
CA THR A 113 5.62 -33.00 -16.44
C THR A 113 5.79 -34.41 -17.01
N PRO A 114 4.73 -35.20 -17.30
CA PRO A 114 4.87 -36.56 -17.81
C PRO A 114 5.53 -36.66 -19.19
N ILE A 115 5.47 -35.58 -19.97
CA ILE A 115 5.94 -35.56 -21.37
C ILE A 115 7.25 -34.78 -21.56
N ALA A 116 7.74 -34.10 -20.52
CA ALA A 116 8.94 -33.26 -20.59
C ALA A 116 10.23 -34.03 -20.88
N ALA A 117 10.33 -35.29 -20.45
CA ALA A 117 11.44 -36.19 -20.79
C ALA A 117 11.20 -36.96 -22.11
N GLY A 118 10.07 -36.72 -22.77
CA GLY A 118 9.64 -37.42 -23.97
C GLY A 118 10.18 -36.80 -25.27
N PRO A 119 9.65 -37.24 -26.42
CA PRO A 119 10.15 -36.85 -27.74
C PRO A 119 9.70 -35.45 -28.19
N ILE A 120 8.93 -34.72 -27.38
CA ILE A 120 8.36 -33.42 -27.76
C ILE A 120 9.45 -32.34 -27.64
N PRO A 121 9.88 -31.72 -28.76
CA PRO A 121 10.97 -30.74 -28.72
C PRO A 121 10.61 -29.53 -27.86
N GLY A 122 11.51 -29.15 -26.97
CA GLY A 122 11.36 -27.99 -26.09
C GLY A 122 10.43 -28.19 -24.89
N ALA A 123 9.82 -29.36 -24.70
CA ALA A 123 8.92 -29.61 -23.57
C ALA A 123 9.60 -29.44 -22.20
N ALA A 124 10.85 -29.89 -22.07
CA ALA A 124 11.65 -29.68 -20.86
C ALA A 124 11.91 -28.19 -20.59
N THR A 125 12.29 -27.42 -21.61
CA THR A 125 12.50 -25.96 -21.48
C THR A 125 11.23 -25.24 -21.05
N TRP A 126 10.10 -25.57 -21.66
CA TRP A 126 8.81 -24.99 -21.29
C TRP A 126 8.36 -25.35 -19.89
N LEU A 127 8.69 -26.57 -19.42
CA LEU A 127 8.43 -26.96 -18.04
C LEU A 127 9.18 -26.06 -17.04
N GLU A 128 10.44 -25.75 -17.32
CA GLU A 128 11.22 -24.83 -16.50
C GLU A 128 10.69 -23.39 -16.57
N GLU A 129 10.32 -22.89 -17.75
CA GLU A 129 9.71 -21.56 -17.88
C GLU A 129 8.37 -21.46 -17.12
N LEU A 130 7.53 -22.48 -17.19
CA LEU A 130 6.27 -22.53 -16.44
C LEU A 130 6.51 -22.60 -14.93
N ARG A 131 7.52 -23.35 -14.47
CA ARG A 131 7.92 -23.40 -13.05
C ARG A 131 8.41 -22.04 -12.57
N ALA A 132 9.21 -21.34 -13.36
CA ALA A 132 9.66 -19.98 -13.05
C ALA A 132 8.48 -19.00 -12.95
N ALA A 133 7.56 -19.03 -13.93
CA ALA A 133 6.35 -18.21 -13.91
C ALA A 133 5.43 -18.53 -12.71
N HIS A 134 5.32 -19.81 -12.35
CA HIS A 134 4.57 -20.26 -11.18
C HIS A 134 5.19 -19.71 -9.87
N ALA A 135 6.52 -19.80 -9.73
CA ALA A 135 7.22 -19.26 -8.57
C ALA A 135 7.00 -17.75 -8.40
N ILE A 136 7.07 -16.98 -9.50
CA ILE A 136 6.74 -15.55 -9.51
C ILE A 136 5.29 -15.32 -9.06
N ALA A 137 4.33 -16.03 -9.67
CA ALA A 137 2.92 -15.87 -9.33
C ALA A 137 2.60 -16.21 -7.86
N VAL A 138 3.29 -17.22 -7.29
CA VAL A 138 3.19 -17.59 -5.87
C VAL A 138 3.75 -16.49 -4.98
N ALA A 139 4.96 -16.02 -5.25
CA ALA A 139 5.61 -14.95 -4.49
C ALA A 139 4.75 -13.69 -4.47
N GLN A 140 4.22 -13.29 -5.63
CA GLN A 140 3.34 -12.12 -5.76
C GLN A 140 1.99 -12.29 -5.06
N ARG A 141 1.39 -13.49 -5.12
CA ARG A 141 0.16 -13.81 -4.36
C ARG A 141 0.39 -13.67 -2.86
N ASP A 142 1.52 -14.17 -2.37
CA ASP A 142 1.83 -14.19 -0.95
C ASP A 142 2.23 -12.80 -0.45
N ALA A 143 2.96 -12.02 -1.24
CA ALA A 143 3.20 -10.60 -0.99
C ALA A 143 1.87 -9.81 -0.92
N GLN A 144 0.93 -10.06 -1.84
CA GLN A 144 -0.39 -9.41 -1.81
C GLN A 144 -1.23 -9.82 -0.57
N ARG A 145 -1.09 -11.06 -0.10
CA ARG A 145 -1.77 -11.52 1.13
C ARG A 145 -1.14 -10.90 2.37
N ALA A 146 0.18 -10.98 2.49
CA ALA A 146 0.95 -10.38 3.57
C ALA A 146 0.67 -8.88 3.66
N GLY A 147 0.60 -8.18 2.52
CA GLY A 147 0.25 -6.78 2.46
C GLY A 147 -1.13 -6.43 2.94
N ARG A 148 -2.14 -7.22 2.56
CA ARG A 148 -3.51 -7.01 3.07
C ARG A 148 -3.60 -7.24 4.57
N THR A 149 -2.92 -8.26 5.09
CA THR A 149 -2.88 -8.54 6.53
C THR A 149 -2.13 -7.42 7.28
N ALA A 150 -0.96 -7.01 6.79
CA ALA A 150 -0.20 -5.91 7.36
C ALA A 150 -1.00 -4.60 7.35
N GLN A 151 -1.66 -4.28 6.23
CA GLN A 151 -2.54 -3.12 6.15
C GLN A 151 -3.72 -3.22 7.13
N ALA A 152 -4.35 -4.39 7.26
CA ALA A 152 -5.45 -4.61 8.20
C ALA A 152 -5.00 -4.41 9.67
N ASN A 153 -3.78 -4.85 10.01
CA ASN A 153 -3.22 -4.67 11.35
C ASN A 153 -2.76 -3.23 11.63
N LEU A 154 -2.18 -2.57 10.61
CA LEU A 154 -1.67 -1.20 10.72
C LEU A 154 -2.79 -0.15 10.66
N THR A 155 -3.97 -0.47 10.12
CA THR A 155 -5.08 0.49 10.00
C THR A 155 -5.56 0.98 11.37
N PRO A 156 -5.87 0.12 12.37
CA PRO A 156 -6.19 0.57 13.72
C PRO A 156 -5.06 1.33 14.41
N GLU A 157 -3.80 0.91 14.20
CA GLU A 157 -2.63 1.59 14.76
C GLU A 157 -2.46 3.00 14.17
N LEU A 158 -2.68 3.15 12.86
CA LEU A 158 -2.66 4.43 12.18
C LEU A 158 -3.83 5.33 12.60
N GLU A 159 -5.03 4.77 12.79
CA GLU A 159 -6.18 5.52 13.31
C GLU A 159 -5.89 6.06 14.71
N LYS A 160 -5.35 5.21 15.60
CA LYS A 160 -4.92 5.63 16.93
C LYS A 160 -3.81 6.70 16.85
N ALA A 161 -2.77 6.48 16.05
CA ALA A 161 -1.68 7.45 15.89
C ALA A 161 -2.18 8.80 15.36
N ARG A 162 -3.17 8.82 14.47
CA ARG A 162 -3.82 10.06 14.01
C ARG A 162 -4.61 10.75 15.12
N ALA A 163 -5.32 9.98 15.94
CA ALA A 163 -6.06 10.52 17.08
C ALA A 163 -5.11 11.13 18.13
N ASP A 164 -4.02 10.43 18.45
CA ASP A 164 -2.97 10.87 19.38
C ASP A 164 -2.27 12.13 18.82
N TRP A 165 -1.91 12.12 17.54
CA TRP A 165 -1.37 13.29 16.83
C TRP A 165 -2.28 14.52 16.94
N LEU A 166 -3.59 14.35 16.69
CA LEU A 166 -4.56 15.44 16.75
C LEU A 166 -4.75 15.94 18.18
N ALA A 167 -4.74 15.04 19.17
CA ALA A 167 -4.85 15.40 20.58
C ALA A 167 -3.65 16.28 21.01
N THR A 168 -2.43 15.89 20.63
CA THR A 168 -1.21 16.68 20.87
C THR A 168 -1.28 18.03 20.16
N TYR A 169 -1.68 18.05 18.88
CA TYR A 169 -1.80 19.27 18.11
C TYR A 169 -2.78 20.27 18.75
N VAL A 170 -3.96 19.80 19.19
CA VAL A 170 -4.97 20.63 19.87
C VAL A 170 -4.48 21.12 21.23
N ALA A 171 -3.78 20.28 22.01
CA ALA A 171 -3.20 20.67 23.29
C ALA A 171 -2.14 21.76 23.11
N ASN A 172 -1.25 21.59 22.13
CA ASN A 172 -0.22 22.56 21.78
C ASN A 172 -0.82 23.88 21.31
N LYS A 173 -1.89 23.84 20.51
CA LYS A 173 -2.62 25.04 20.08
C LYS A 173 -3.12 25.86 21.28
N ARG A 174 -3.72 25.19 22.28
CA ARG A 174 -4.21 25.88 23.50
C ARG A 174 -3.09 26.46 24.35
N LEU A 175 -1.97 25.74 24.48
CA LEU A 175 -0.79 26.24 25.19
C LEU A 175 -0.25 27.52 24.52
N VAL A 176 0.00 27.46 23.22
CA VAL A 176 0.53 28.59 22.45
C VAL A 176 -0.43 29.77 22.45
N GLU A 177 -1.75 29.53 22.32
CA GLU A 177 -2.76 30.59 22.43
C GLU A 177 -2.63 31.32 23.76
N GLY A 178 -2.50 30.59 24.88
CA GLY A 178 -2.29 31.18 26.20
C GLY A 178 -1.02 32.02 26.27
N VAL A 179 0.11 31.52 25.76
CA VAL A 179 1.37 32.28 25.71
C VAL A 179 1.20 33.55 24.88
N LEU A 180 0.63 33.45 23.67
CA LEU A 180 0.44 34.60 22.79
C LEU A 180 -0.50 35.65 23.40
N ARG A 181 -1.57 35.24 24.09
CA ARG A 181 -2.49 36.13 24.81
C ARG A 181 -1.78 36.92 25.90
N HIS A 182 -0.93 36.29 26.70
CA HIS A 182 -0.12 36.98 27.72
C HIS A 182 0.82 38.05 27.14
N HIS A 183 1.19 37.93 25.86
CA HIS A 183 2.05 38.88 25.16
C HIS A 183 1.29 39.81 24.20
N GLY A 184 -0.04 39.75 24.12
CA GLY A 184 -0.85 40.53 23.18
C GLY A 184 -0.60 40.20 21.71
N LYS A 185 -0.14 38.97 21.40
CA LYS A 185 0.26 38.50 20.07
C LYS A 185 -0.65 37.41 19.49
N GLU A 186 -1.91 37.37 19.90
CA GLU A 186 -2.89 36.36 19.43
C GLU A 186 -3.06 36.34 17.91
N HIS A 187 -2.82 37.46 17.24
CA HIS A 187 -2.85 37.56 15.77
C HIS A 187 -1.84 36.64 15.07
N LEU A 188 -0.85 36.10 15.79
CA LEU A 188 0.10 35.11 15.28
C LEU A 188 -0.47 33.67 15.30
N MET A 189 -1.62 33.41 15.92
CA MET A 189 -2.21 32.07 15.98
C MET A 189 -2.40 31.42 14.59
N PRO A 190 -2.95 32.12 13.57
CA PRO A 190 -3.10 31.54 12.23
C PRO A 190 -1.78 31.33 11.49
N LEU A 191 -0.72 32.04 11.89
CA LEU A 191 0.63 31.83 11.36
C LEU A 191 1.24 30.56 11.95
N VAL A 192 1.08 30.34 13.26
CA VAL A 192 1.64 29.18 13.96
C VAL A 192 0.84 27.90 13.68
N PHE A 193 -0.48 28.00 13.63
CA PHE A 193 -1.36 26.86 13.36
C PHE A 193 -2.25 27.18 12.16
N ASP A 194 -1.98 26.51 11.04
CA ASP A 194 -2.83 26.55 9.86
C ASP A 194 -4.14 25.79 10.15
N ASP A 195 -5.25 26.51 10.25
CA ASP A 195 -6.55 26.00 10.73
C ASP A 195 -7.28 25.06 9.76
N LEU A 196 -6.59 24.56 8.72
CA LEU A 196 -7.02 23.42 7.90
C LEU A 196 -7.27 22.12 8.71
N ALA A 197 -6.86 22.05 9.98
CA ALA A 197 -7.20 20.94 10.88
C ALA A 197 -8.69 20.87 11.26
N GLU A 198 -9.44 21.97 11.27
CA GLU A 198 -10.89 21.94 11.54
C GLU A 198 -11.70 21.30 10.39
N VAL A 199 -11.20 21.39 9.16
CA VAL A 199 -11.84 20.84 7.95
C VAL A 199 -11.84 19.30 7.94
N GLN A 200 -10.92 18.66 8.68
CA GLN A 200 -10.91 17.19 8.77
C GLN A 200 -11.90 16.61 9.80
N ARG A 201 -12.39 17.42 10.76
CA ARG A 201 -13.51 17.01 11.64
C ARG A 201 -14.86 17.00 10.91
N THR A 202 -14.96 17.70 9.78
CA THR A 202 -16.22 17.92 9.06
C THR A 202 -16.41 17.05 7.81
N LYS A 203 -15.64 15.97 7.60
CA LYS A 203 -16.05 14.97 6.58
C LYS A 203 -17.28 14.23 7.09
N PRO A 204 -18.47 14.43 6.50
CA PRO A 204 -19.62 13.61 6.85
C PRO A 204 -19.33 12.18 6.39
N ARG A 205 -19.65 11.20 7.23
CA ARG A 205 -19.88 9.82 6.77
C ARG A 205 -20.87 9.93 5.61
N ARG A 206 -20.47 9.51 4.40
CA ARG A 206 -21.40 9.43 3.26
C ARG A 206 -22.63 8.64 3.73
N PRO A 207 -23.85 9.18 3.64
CA PRO A 207 -25.03 8.36 3.79
C PRO A 207 -25.05 7.42 2.59
N ASP A 208 -24.90 6.13 2.86
CA ASP A 208 -25.31 5.10 1.90
C ASP A 208 -26.83 5.19 1.76
N ALA A 209 -27.29 5.54 0.56
CA ALA A 209 -28.62 5.24 0.05
C ALA A 209 -28.57 5.37 -1.49
N PRO A 210 -29.21 4.45 -2.25
CA PRO A 210 -30.59 4.05 -2.00
C PRO A 210 -30.80 2.54 -1.85
N VAL A 211 -31.77 2.17 -1.01
CA VAL A 211 -32.54 0.93 -1.20
C VAL A 211 -33.83 1.36 -1.88
N GLU A 212 -34.00 0.92 -3.12
CA GLU A 212 -35.30 0.89 -3.80
C GLU A 212 -36.15 -0.21 -3.16
N ASP A 213 -37.32 0.17 -2.65
CA ASP A 213 -38.64 -0.44 -2.95
C ASP A 213 -39.75 0.43 -2.34
#